data_AF-A0A1V6HV96-F1
#
_entry.id   AF-A0A1V6HV96-F1
#
_cell.length_a   1.000
_cell.length_b   1.000
_cell.length_c   1.000
_cell.angle_alpha   90.00
_cell.angle_beta   90.00
_cell.angle_gamma   90.00
#
_symmetry.space_group_name_H-M   'P 1'
#
loop_
_entity.id
_entity.type
_entity.pdbx_description
1 polymer ?
#
loop_
_entity_poly.entity_id
_entity_poly.type
_entity_poly.pdbx_seq_one_letter_code
_entity_poly.pdbx_strand_id
1 'polypeptide(L)'
;MTSKLVPGQRLLLLVLVLSVAVGCAANQPPRQTPAPAATPAAAPAASPTAPSAEPETDLTFDTSTPEERELTEQVRREGVQPPDGVWLRDEEGAEYFLTELPRHEGHYLWEDDGRSIRIREGVFRVDSYDENVFRLRIYRTESIEQMMARMAAEEAAAGSVSRAAVLDEFDTPESSRLRFESFDKGLPGSGQWRNGFVLADMNGDGHLDIVHGPARKGRPEPAIWLGDGQGHWRRWAAARFEPAPYDYGDVAVADFNGDGHLDLALGIHLRGLIVLVGDGAGNFRRWDEGLPLRMSSAEVTEFSSRSIAVTDWNGDGRPDLVALGEGGSLALSPDASGRRGVSAGGRGLRVYLNGGDGSWQPVAIDDGAGFGSGLALADFDGDGRPDIFTGTSRRGSRHLLHLQRDDGTVAPVTPGDTLRRQATVAAVANGDLGGGSGRDVAVAFARVESGHRRTGVDLLLQDTEGSWSSRPLWNALDTPPLRALGAGDLDGDGRLDLVAAGDEGQILVFLQGEDGTWTREVSPGLTGHEKCAAFAVAIADLGPGEGALLVASFAGEPGVRGGGPVVTLSGCPSSGAIKAWRVKAK
;
A
#
# COMPACT_ATOMS: atom_id res chain seq x y z
N MET A 1 -34.95 -35.28 50.33
CA MET A 1 -35.87 -34.39 51.08
C MET A 1 -35.86 -33.01 50.42
N THR A 2 -36.89 -32.21 50.67
CA THR A 2 -37.24 -30.96 49.96
C THR A 2 -36.52 -29.69 50.44
N SER A 3 -36.14 -28.78 49.53
CA SER A 3 -36.29 -27.32 49.70
C SER A 3 -36.02 -26.48 48.43
N LYS A 4 -36.70 -25.32 48.32
CA LYS A 4 -36.60 -24.27 47.27
C LYS A 4 -36.25 -22.91 47.97
N LEU A 5 -35.91 -21.77 47.35
CA LEU A 5 -35.93 -21.24 45.96
C LEU A 5 -34.68 -20.36 45.67
N VAL A 6 -34.26 -20.28 44.38
CA VAL A 6 -34.24 -19.08 43.48
C VAL A 6 -34.31 -17.66 44.13
N PRO A 7 -33.69 -16.56 43.60
CA PRO A 7 -32.57 -16.38 42.63
C PRO A 7 -31.47 -15.36 43.07
N GLY A 8 -30.40 -15.19 42.26
CA GLY A 8 -29.94 -13.84 41.92
C GLY A 8 -28.44 -13.58 41.78
N GLN A 9 -27.86 -13.77 40.59
CA GLN A 9 -26.96 -12.82 39.89
C GLN A 9 -26.64 -13.35 38.48
N ARG A 10 -26.43 -12.46 37.50
CA ARG A 10 -26.13 -12.82 36.11
C ARG A 10 -24.65 -13.13 35.95
N LEU A 11 -24.34 -14.16 35.18
CA LEU A 11 -22.97 -14.54 34.83
C LEU A 11 -22.48 -13.64 33.69
N LEU A 12 -21.31 -13.02 33.86
CA LEU A 12 -20.55 -12.44 32.75
C LEU A 12 -19.62 -13.55 32.23
N LEU A 13 -19.70 -13.89 30.95
CA LEU A 13 -18.88 -14.95 30.36
C LEU A 13 -17.61 -14.32 29.76
N LEU A 14 -16.49 -14.46 30.46
CA LEU A 14 -15.17 -14.10 29.95
C LEU A 14 -14.48 -15.39 29.49
N VAL A 15 -14.14 -15.50 28.20
CA VAL A 15 -13.32 -16.61 27.69
C VAL A 15 -11.85 -16.21 27.81
N LEU A 16 -11.09 -17.03 28.52
CA LEU A 16 -9.66 -16.82 28.77
C LEU A 16 -9.01 -18.20 28.82
N VAL A 17 -8.04 -18.45 27.94
CA VAL A 17 -7.17 -19.64 27.98
C VAL A 17 -5.79 -19.19 28.46
N LEU A 18 -5.24 -19.88 29.45
CA LEU A 18 -4.12 -19.41 30.27
C LEU A 18 -3.12 -20.55 30.57
N SER A 19 -1.91 -20.16 30.98
CA SER A 19 -0.90 -20.90 31.81
C SER A 19 0.32 -21.44 31.02
N VAL A 20 1.55 -21.50 31.58
CA VAL A 20 1.95 -21.63 32.99
C VAL A 20 3.25 -20.87 33.40
N ALA A 21 3.13 -20.06 34.46
CA ALA A 21 4.06 -19.73 35.58
C ALA A 21 5.61 -19.65 35.48
N VAL A 22 6.10 -18.41 35.64
CA VAL A 22 6.91 -17.86 36.79
C VAL A 22 8.03 -18.69 37.43
N GLY A 23 9.23 -18.07 37.50
CA GLY A 23 10.26 -18.31 38.53
C GLY A 23 11.06 -17.05 38.85
N CYS A 24 10.92 -16.49 40.06
CA CYS A 24 11.59 -15.24 40.46
C CYS A 24 13.02 -15.46 41.01
N ALA A 25 13.98 -14.63 40.60
CA ALA A 25 15.23 -14.41 41.32
C ALA A 25 15.68 -12.95 41.17
N ALA A 26 16.01 -12.30 42.28
CA ALA A 26 16.41 -10.88 42.29
C ALA A 26 17.92 -10.72 42.00
N ASN A 27 18.30 -9.65 41.29
CA ASN A 27 19.65 -9.09 41.41
C ASN A 27 19.71 -7.59 41.09
N GLN A 28 20.71 -6.91 41.67
CA GLN A 28 20.82 -5.44 41.70
C GLN A 28 21.49 -4.85 40.44
N PRO A 29 21.21 -3.58 40.09
CA PRO A 29 21.81 -2.94 38.91
C PRO A 29 23.26 -2.49 39.15
N PRO A 30 24.18 -2.71 38.18
CA PRO A 30 25.52 -2.12 38.24
C PRO A 30 25.53 -0.65 37.80
N ARG A 31 26.23 0.13 38.62
CA ARG A 31 26.50 1.58 38.55
C ARG A 31 26.80 2.15 37.16
N GLN A 32 26.23 3.33 36.91
CA GLN A 32 26.64 4.27 35.86
C GLN A 32 28.12 4.70 36.02
N THR A 33 28.82 4.88 34.90
CA THR A 33 30.07 5.68 34.82
C THR A 33 29.86 6.84 33.85
N PRO A 34 30.31 8.07 34.19
CA PRO A 34 29.95 9.27 33.43
C PRO A 34 30.78 9.48 32.16
N ALA A 35 30.17 10.10 31.16
CA ALA A 35 30.85 10.57 29.95
C ALA A 35 31.78 11.78 30.24
N PRO A 36 32.93 11.90 29.54
CA PRO A 36 33.80 13.07 29.64
C PRO A 36 33.20 14.28 28.88
N ALA A 37 33.49 15.48 29.39
CA ALA A 37 32.81 16.72 29.05
C ALA A 37 33.18 17.31 27.67
N ALA A 38 32.24 18.06 27.08
CA ALA A 38 32.46 18.90 25.92
C ALA A 38 33.31 20.15 26.24
N THR A 39 34.07 20.61 25.25
CA THR A 39 34.89 21.83 25.29
C THR A 39 34.21 22.92 24.44
N PRO A 40 34.19 24.21 24.85
CA PRO A 40 33.13 25.12 24.42
C PRO A 40 33.35 25.83 23.07
N ALA A 41 32.25 26.34 22.54
CA ALA A 41 32.17 27.07 21.28
C ALA A 41 32.90 28.43 21.28
N ALA A 42 33.34 28.84 20.09
CA ALA A 42 33.69 30.22 19.78
C ALA A 42 32.61 30.85 18.86
N ALA A 43 32.25 32.10 19.13
CA ALA A 43 31.29 32.90 18.38
C ALA A 43 31.87 34.32 18.17
N PRO A 44 31.17 35.23 17.45
CA PRO A 44 30.78 35.13 16.05
C PRO A 44 31.40 36.29 15.23
N ALA A 45 31.43 36.19 13.90
CA ALA A 45 31.97 37.23 13.02
C ALA A 45 30.91 37.80 12.04
N ALA A 46 30.54 39.06 12.32
CA ALA A 46 29.93 40.10 11.47
C ALA A 46 29.28 39.76 10.11
N SER A 47 28.02 40.17 9.96
CA SER A 47 27.34 40.39 8.68
C SER A 47 27.90 41.60 7.92
N PRO A 48 27.90 41.57 6.58
CA PRO A 48 27.74 42.76 5.75
C PRO A 48 26.36 42.82 5.06
N THR A 49 25.97 44.03 4.70
CA THR A 49 24.66 44.43 4.16
C THR A 49 24.34 43.94 2.75
N ALA A 50 23.05 43.77 2.45
CA ALA A 50 22.52 43.39 1.15
C ALA A 50 22.66 44.48 0.06
N PRO A 51 22.80 44.08 -1.21
CA PRO A 51 22.31 44.83 -2.36
C PRO A 51 21.00 44.24 -2.91
N SER A 52 20.17 45.10 -3.49
CA SER A 52 18.91 44.78 -4.13
C SER A 52 19.06 44.30 -5.58
N ALA A 53 18.50 43.13 -5.90
CA ALA A 53 17.84 42.78 -7.17
C ALA A 53 17.40 41.31 -7.09
N GLU A 54 16.14 41.00 -7.41
CA GLU A 54 15.70 39.62 -7.56
C GLU A 54 16.28 39.04 -8.87
N PRO A 55 17.03 37.92 -8.85
CA PRO A 55 17.21 37.11 -10.04
C PRO A 55 16.01 36.17 -10.17
N GLU A 56 15.38 36.15 -11.35
CA GLU A 56 14.41 35.11 -11.69
C GLU A 56 15.11 33.74 -11.59
N THR A 57 14.62 32.87 -10.71
CA THR A 57 15.22 31.55 -10.49
C THR A 57 14.77 30.58 -11.59
N ASP A 58 15.54 30.49 -12.66
CA ASP A 58 15.44 29.39 -13.62
C ASP A 58 15.93 28.09 -12.94
N LEU A 59 14.98 27.27 -12.49
CA LEU A 59 15.21 26.05 -11.71
C LEU A 59 15.38 24.82 -12.60
N THR A 60 16.43 24.80 -13.42
CA THR A 60 16.77 23.67 -14.31
C THR A 60 18.22 23.17 -14.15
N PHE A 61 18.60 22.77 -12.93
CA PHE A 61 19.83 21.99 -12.72
C PHE A 61 19.67 20.54 -13.21
N ASP A 62 19.87 20.37 -14.51
CA ASP A 62 20.09 19.08 -15.14
C ASP A 62 21.44 18.49 -14.69
N THR A 63 21.42 17.28 -14.11
CA THR A 63 22.58 16.57 -13.57
C THR A 63 23.15 15.53 -14.54
N SER A 64 22.55 15.37 -15.71
CA SER A 64 23.02 14.45 -16.74
C SER A 64 24.36 14.95 -17.27
N THR A 65 25.31 14.07 -17.59
CA THR A 65 26.56 14.50 -18.23
C THR A 65 26.28 15.06 -19.63
N PRO A 66 27.17 15.88 -20.22
CA PRO A 66 27.00 16.36 -21.59
C PRO A 66 26.73 15.23 -22.60
N GLU A 67 27.39 14.09 -22.42
CA GLU A 67 27.25 12.88 -23.23
C GLU A 67 25.88 12.21 -23.04
N GLU A 68 25.35 12.14 -21.81
CA GLU A 68 24.00 11.63 -21.53
C GLU A 68 22.91 12.50 -22.16
N ARG A 69 23.09 13.83 -22.16
CA ARG A 69 22.18 14.78 -22.82
C ARG A 69 22.27 14.66 -24.33
N GLU A 70 23.47 14.59 -24.89
CA GLU A 70 23.69 14.46 -26.32
C GLU A 70 23.11 13.14 -26.85
N LEU A 71 23.32 12.03 -26.13
CA LEU A 71 22.71 10.74 -26.43
C LEU A 71 21.17 10.81 -26.39
N THR A 72 20.61 11.48 -25.39
CA THR A 72 19.16 11.64 -25.24
C THR A 72 18.56 12.49 -26.38
N GLU A 73 19.18 13.63 -26.68
CA GLU A 73 18.80 14.49 -27.81
C GLU A 73 19.02 13.81 -29.16
N GLN A 74 20.01 12.92 -29.27
CA GLN A 74 20.22 12.09 -30.46
C GLN A 74 19.06 11.11 -30.64
N VAL A 75 18.57 10.47 -29.56
CA VAL A 75 17.43 9.52 -29.62
C VAL A 75 16.06 10.22 -29.77
N ARG A 76 15.89 11.42 -29.20
CA ARG A 76 14.61 12.17 -29.28
C ARG A 76 14.34 12.80 -30.66
N ARG A 77 15.35 12.94 -31.53
CA ARG A 77 15.14 13.46 -32.89
C ARG A 77 14.47 12.43 -33.78
N GLU A 78 13.31 12.78 -34.34
CA GLU A 78 12.69 11.97 -35.39
C GLU A 78 13.69 11.72 -36.54
N GLY A 79 13.91 10.44 -36.86
CA GLY A 79 14.77 10.04 -37.98
C GLY A 79 16.28 9.93 -37.67
N VAL A 80 16.66 9.68 -36.40
CA VAL A 80 18.02 9.31 -35.97
C VAL A 80 18.74 8.45 -37.03
N GLN A 81 19.98 8.81 -37.39
CA GLN A 81 20.82 8.03 -38.31
C GLN A 81 22.09 7.51 -37.62
N PRO A 82 22.67 6.39 -38.10
CA PRO A 82 23.95 5.89 -37.61
C PRO A 82 25.07 6.89 -37.95
N PRO A 83 26.05 7.13 -37.07
CA PRO A 83 27.18 8.03 -37.34
C PRO A 83 28.02 7.64 -38.57
N ASP A 84 28.04 6.35 -38.91
CA ASP A 84 28.72 5.76 -40.08
C ASP A 84 27.76 5.48 -41.26
N GLY A 85 26.46 5.77 -41.10
CA GLY A 85 25.41 5.44 -42.06
C GLY A 85 25.00 3.96 -42.13
N VAL A 86 25.51 3.09 -41.24
CA VAL A 86 25.26 1.64 -41.27
C VAL A 86 24.22 1.24 -40.22
N TRP A 87 23.11 0.66 -40.69
CA TRP A 87 22.14 0.01 -39.83
C TRP A 87 22.47 -1.48 -39.67
N LEU A 88 22.66 -1.92 -38.43
CA LEU A 88 22.67 -3.31 -38.00
C LEU A 88 21.23 -3.81 -37.82
N ARG A 89 21.05 -5.13 -37.74
CA ARG A 89 19.75 -5.76 -37.43
C ARG A 89 19.90 -6.81 -36.34
N ASP A 90 18.88 -6.96 -35.51
CA ASP A 90 18.80 -8.02 -34.49
C ASP A 90 18.06 -9.26 -35.00
N GLU A 91 17.80 -10.22 -34.11
CA GLU A 91 17.19 -11.52 -34.44
C GLU A 91 15.73 -11.37 -34.87
N GLU A 92 15.06 -10.33 -34.36
CA GLU A 92 13.72 -9.89 -34.72
C GLU A 92 13.68 -9.02 -35.99
N GLY A 93 14.85 -8.64 -36.53
CA GLY A 93 15.01 -7.88 -37.77
C GLY A 93 14.87 -6.36 -37.62
N ALA A 94 14.82 -5.83 -36.40
CA ALA A 94 14.75 -4.40 -36.11
C ALA A 94 16.10 -3.71 -36.38
N GLU A 95 16.06 -2.54 -37.01
CA GLU A 95 17.28 -1.81 -37.37
C GLU A 95 17.80 -0.99 -36.18
N TYR A 96 19.09 -1.11 -35.87
CA TYR A 96 19.79 -0.35 -34.84
C TYR A 96 21.21 0.04 -35.25
N PHE A 97 21.84 0.96 -34.54
CA PHE A 97 23.29 1.18 -34.59
C PHE A 97 23.88 1.16 -33.18
N LEU A 98 25.20 1.06 -33.07
CA LEU A 98 25.90 1.10 -31.80
C LEU A 98 26.42 2.51 -31.50
N THR A 99 26.26 2.96 -30.27
CA THR A 99 26.89 4.18 -29.75
C THR A 99 27.59 3.88 -28.42
N GLU A 100 28.56 4.70 -28.04
CA GLU A 100 29.34 4.54 -26.81
C GLU A 100 28.94 5.60 -25.77
N LEU A 101 28.68 5.16 -24.54
CA LEU A 101 28.38 6.02 -23.38
C LEU A 101 29.40 5.73 -22.26
N PRO A 102 30.14 6.75 -21.77
CA PRO A 102 31.06 6.57 -20.65
C PRO A 102 30.35 6.06 -19.38
N ARG A 103 31.01 5.16 -18.64
CA ARG A 103 30.51 4.60 -17.38
C ARG A 103 30.87 5.52 -16.22
N HIS A 104 29.87 6.26 -15.73
CA HIS A 104 29.98 7.02 -14.49
C HIS A 104 29.22 6.32 -13.37
N GLU A 105 29.92 5.98 -12.29
CA GLU A 105 29.32 5.29 -11.15
C GLU A 105 28.19 6.15 -10.52
N GLY A 106 27.03 5.54 -10.30
CA GLY A 106 25.82 6.24 -9.81
C GLY A 106 24.98 6.97 -10.86
N HIS A 107 25.39 7.02 -12.13
CA HIS A 107 24.61 7.64 -13.22
C HIS A 107 23.68 6.66 -13.96
N TYR A 108 23.93 5.36 -13.84
CA TYR A 108 23.14 4.30 -14.47
C TYR A 108 22.65 3.27 -13.44
N LEU A 109 21.53 2.63 -13.75
CA LEU A 109 21.01 1.46 -13.05
C LEU A 109 20.84 0.32 -14.05
N TRP A 110 21.24 -0.89 -13.71
CA TRP A 110 20.89 -2.06 -14.51
C TRP A 110 19.39 -2.38 -14.38
N GLU A 111 18.76 -2.75 -15.48
CA GLU A 111 17.42 -3.32 -15.51
C GLU A 111 17.45 -4.80 -15.13
N ASP A 112 16.32 -5.33 -14.63
CA ASP A 112 16.16 -6.73 -14.23
C ASP A 112 16.39 -7.75 -15.39
N ASP A 113 16.46 -7.28 -16.64
CA ASP A 113 16.79 -8.11 -17.82
C ASP A 113 18.30 -8.42 -17.96
N GLY A 114 19.16 -7.76 -17.17
CA GLY A 114 20.62 -7.90 -17.22
C GLY A 114 21.28 -7.48 -18.54
N ARG A 115 20.54 -6.79 -19.41
CA ARG A 115 20.94 -6.43 -20.79
C ARG A 115 20.59 -4.98 -21.14
N SER A 116 19.96 -4.25 -20.24
CA SER A 116 19.56 -2.87 -20.43
C SER A 116 19.95 -2.03 -19.21
N ILE A 117 20.25 -0.75 -19.43
CA ILE A 117 20.52 0.22 -18.37
C ILE A 117 19.54 1.37 -18.45
N ARG A 118 19.16 1.89 -17.29
CA ARG A 118 18.41 3.13 -17.11
C ARG A 118 19.38 4.24 -16.71
N ILE A 119 19.42 5.28 -17.51
CA ILE A 119 19.95 6.59 -17.10
C ILE A 119 18.78 7.53 -16.83
N ARG A 120 19.04 8.72 -16.30
CA ARG A 120 18.02 9.71 -15.91
C ARG A 120 17.00 10.01 -17.02
N GLU A 121 17.44 10.00 -18.27
CA GLU A 121 16.67 10.45 -19.43
C GLU A 121 16.09 9.32 -20.31
N GLY A 122 16.37 8.05 -20.02
CA GLY A 122 15.87 6.92 -20.81
C GLY A 122 16.43 5.54 -20.43
N VAL A 123 15.87 4.49 -21.06
CA VAL A 123 16.34 3.10 -20.95
C VAL A 123 17.00 2.70 -22.26
N PHE A 124 18.21 2.16 -22.18
CA PHE A 124 19.07 1.84 -23.31
C PHE A 124 19.53 0.39 -23.24
N ARG A 125 19.47 -0.33 -24.36
CA ARG A 125 19.89 -1.74 -24.42
C ARG A 125 21.41 -1.81 -24.58
N VAL A 126 22.09 -2.48 -23.66
CA VAL A 126 23.53 -2.69 -23.69
C VAL A 126 23.85 -3.87 -24.60
N ASP A 127 24.72 -3.64 -25.58
CA ASP A 127 25.27 -4.68 -26.44
C ASP A 127 26.50 -5.34 -25.79
N SER A 128 27.41 -4.50 -25.30
CA SER A 128 28.64 -4.90 -24.60
C SER A 128 29.13 -3.75 -23.73
N TYR A 129 30.00 -4.02 -22.75
CA TYR A 129 30.60 -3.00 -21.89
C TYR A 129 31.97 -3.45 -21.36
N ASP A 130 32.81 -2.47 -21.03
CA ASP A 130 34.05 -2.65 -20.28
C ASP A 130 34.04 -1.78 -19.01
N GLU A 131 35.15 -1.66 -18.29
CA GLU A 131 35.22 -0.86 -17.05
C GLU A 131 34.91 0.64 -17.25
N ASN A 132 35.06 1.18 -18.47
CA ASN A 132 34.99 2.60 -18.76
C ASN A 132 33.83 2.99 -19.68
N VAL A 133 33.31 2.07 -20.52
CA VAL A 133 32.33 2.40 -21.58
C VAL A 133 31.22 1.35 -21.68
N PHE A 134 29.98 1.81 -21.90
CA PHE A 134 28.87 1.01 -22.44
C PHE A 134 28.78 1.17 -23.96
N ARG A 135 28.61 0.06 -24.69
CA ARG A 135 28.08 0.08 -26.06
C ARG A 135 26.58 -0.16 -26.02
N LEU A 136 25.82 0.81 -26.52
CA LEU A 136 24.36 0.83 -26.48
C LEU A 136 23.79 0.65 -27.88
N ARG A 137 22.73 -0.15 -28.01
CA ARG A 137 21.94 -0.28 -29.24
C ARG A 137 20.92 0.86 -29.32
N ILE A 138 21.08 1.70 -30.32
CA ILE A 138 20.13 2.77 -30.65
C ILE A 138 19.28 2.31 -31.82
N TYR A 139 18.03 1.94 -31.51
CA TYR A 139 17.06 1.47 -32.47
C TYR A 139 16.54 2.61 -33.34
N ARG A 140 16.24 2.29 -34.60
CA ARG A 140 15.59 3.19 -35.54
C ARG A 140 14.20 3.52 -35.03
N THR A 141 13.98 4.75 -34.56
CA THR A 141 12.64 5.24 -34.24
C THR A 141 11.77 5.21 -35.50
N GLU A 142 10.77 4.34 -35.51
CA GLU A 142 9.68 4.39 -36.49
C GLU A 142 8.97 5.75 -36.41
N SER A 143 8.54 6.32 -37.54
CA SER A 143 7.74 7.55 -37.51
C SER A 143 6.39 7.27 -36.83
N ILE A 144 5.73 8.28 -36.26
CA ILE A 144 4.39 8.10 -35.68
C ILE A 144 3.42 7.50 -36.71
N GLU A 145 3.55 7.87 -37.98
CA GLU A 145 2.74 7.32 -39.07
C GLU A 145 3.07 5.84 -39.36
N GLN A 146 4.35 5.44 -39.29
CA GLN A 146 4.77 4.04 -39.42
C GLN A 146 4.40 3.20 -38.20
N MET A 147 4.52 3.74 -36.98
CA MET A 147 4.06 3.12 -35.75
C MET A 147 2.54 2.91 -35.79
N MET A 148 1.77 3.95 -36.15
CA MET A 148 0.32 3.84 -36.28
C MET A 148 -0.10 2.90 -37.43
N ALA A 149 0.63 2.87 -38.55
CA ALA A 149 0.39 1.91 -39.63
C ALA A 149 0.78 0.49 -39.24
N ARG A 150 1.85 0.30 -38.45
CA ARG A 150 2.25 -1.00 -37.89
C ARG A 150 1.26 -1.47 -36.84
N MET A 151 0.83 -0.61 -35.92
CA MET A 151 -0.22 -0.91 -34.95
C MET A 151 -1.55 -1.25 -35.66
N ALA A 152 -1.96 -0.50 -36.68
CA ALA A 152 -3.16 -0.81 -37.46
C ALA A 152 -3.01 -2.09 -38.30
N ALA A 153 -1.80 -2.39 -38.80
CA ALA A 153 -1.51 -3.63 -39.51
C ALA A 153 -1.38 -4.83 -38.56
N GLU A 154 -0.87 -4.64 -37.34
CA GLU A 154 -0.84 -5.63 -36.26
C GLU A 154 -2.26 -5.86 -35.73
N GLU A 155 -3.11 -4.83 -35.61
CA GLU A 155 -4.53 -4.95 -35.26
C GLU A 155 -5.33 -5.68 -36.36
N ALA A 156 -5.05 -5.38 -37.64
CA ALA A 156 -5.63 -6.09 -38.78
C ALA A 156 -5.11 -7.54 -38.92
N ALA A 157 -3.83 -7.80 -38.63
CA ALA A 157 -3.22 -9.13 -38.69
C ALA A 157 -3.51 -9.97 -37.43
N ALA A 158 -3.77 -9.34 -36.29
CA ALA A 158 -4.28 -9.96 -35.06
C ALA A 158 -5.77 -10.34 -35.17
N GLY A 159 -6.40 -10.08 -36.33
CA GLY A 159 -7.52 -10.86 -36.85
C GLY A 159 -8.69 -11.00 -35.88
N SER A 160 -9.40 -9.89 -35.64
CA SER A 160 -10.67 -9.83 -34.89
C SER A 160 -10.67 -10.65 -33.59
N VAL A 161 -10.19 -10.04 -32.49
CA VAL A 161 -10.30 -10.49 -31.08
C VAL A 161 -10.48 -12.00 -30.97
N SER A 162 -9.36 -12.75 -31.01
CA SER A 162 -9.41 -14.20 -31.09
C SER A 162 -10.38 -14.77 -30.04
N ARG A 163 -11.17 -15.77 -30.45
CA ARG A 163 -12.25 -16.39 -29.65
C ARG A 163 -11.81 -16.91 -28.27
N ALA A 164 -10.51 -16.93 -27.98
CA ALA A 164 -9.93 -17.23 -26.68
C ALA A 164 -9.89 -16.03 -25.69
N ALA A 165 -9.79 -14.79 -26.15
CA ALA A 165 -9.77 -13.60 -25.27
C ALA A 165 -11.14 -13.35 -24.59
N VAL A 166 -12.20 -13.82 -25.24
CA VAL A 166 -13.61 -13.82 -24.77
C VAL A 166 -13.90 -14.99 -23.80
N LEU A 167 -12.93 -15.88 -23.53
CA LEU A 167 -13.11 -17.09 -22.71
C LEU A 167 -12.43 -17.05 -21.33
N ASP A 168 -11.83 -15.92 -20.93
CA ASP A 168 -11.19 -15.74 -19.60
C ASP A 168 -11.86 -14.65 -18.75
N GLU A 169 -12.93 -14.01 -19.24
CA GLU A 169 -13.82 -13.26 -18.34
C GLU A 169 -14.56 -14.24 -17.42
N PHE A 170 -14.62 -13.91 -16.14
CA PHE A 170 -15.23 -14.75 -15.11
C PHE A 170 -16.08 -13.87 -14.22
N ASP A 171 -17.37 -14.19 -14.11
CA ASP A 171 -18.27 -13.53 -13.17
C ASP A 171 -18.88 -14.61 -12.27
N THR A 172 -18.72 -14.43 -10.97
CA THR A 172 -19.32 -15.33 -9.98
C THR A 172 -20.86 -15.20 -10.04
N PRO A 173 -21.62 -16.32 -9.97
CA PRO A 173 -23.08 -16.30 -10.04
C PRO A 173 -23.72 -15.30 -9.06
N GLU A 174 -24.71 -14.54 -9.53
CA GLU A 174 -25.32 -13.47 -8.72
C GLU A 174 -26.22 -14.03 -7.59
N SER A 175 -26.17 -13.37 -6.44
CA SER A 175 -27.12 -13.55 -5.33
C SER A 175 -27.84 -12.24 -4.98
N SER A 176 -28.91 -12.35 -4.20
CA SER A 176 -29.56 -11.20 -3.56
C SER A 176 -29.93 -11.53 -2.11
N ARG A 177 -28.97 -12.04 -1.33
CA ARG A 177 -29.12 -12.50 0.07
C ARG A 177 -29.12 -11.37 1.11
N LEU A 178 -28.54 -10.22 0.81
CA LEU A 178 -28.23 -9.17 1.80
C LEU A 178 -29.10 -7.91 1.67
N ARG A 179 -29.25 -7.16 2.75
CA ARG A 179 -29.85 -5.82 2.76
C ARG A 179 -28.83 -4.83 3.34
N PHE A 180 -28.60 -3.75 2.61
CA PHE A 180 -27.67 -2.68 2.98
C PHE A 180 -28.46 -1.45 3.43
N GLU A 181 -28.32 -1.08 4.70
CA GLU A 181 -28.95 0.08 5.33
C GLU A 181 -27.88 1.15 5.58
N SER A 182 -28.16 2.43 5.27
CA SER A 182 -27.23 3.53 5.57
C SER A 182 -26.99 3.61 7.08
N PHE A 183 -25.71 3.69 7.45
CA PHE A 183 -25.24 3.62 8.82
C PHE A 183 -24.10 4.62 9.05
N ASP A 184 -24.15 5.75 8.34
CA ASP A 184 -23.08 6.74 8.15
C ASP A 184 -23.43 8.15 8.65
N LYS A 185 -24.43 8.27 9.53
CA LYS A 185 -24.98 9.56 9.95
C LYS A 185 -24.00 10.33 10.83
N GLY A 186 -23.33 11.32 10.23
CA GLY A 186 -22.32 12.17 10.87
C GLY A 186 -20.89 11.91 10.38
N LEU A 187 -20.70 10.91 9.51
CA LEU A 187 -19.48 10.73 8.73
C LEU A 187 -19.34 11.82 7.64
N PRO A 188 -18.11 12.11 7.19
CA PRO A 188 -17.87 13.16 6.19
C PRO A 188 -18.36 12.75 4.80
N GLY A 189 -19.38 13.43 4.29
CA GLY A 189 -19.83 13.31 2.89
C GLY A 189 -18.93 14.00 1.85
N SER A 190 -17.73 14.45 2.24
CA SER A 190 -16.75 15.15 1.40
C SER A 190 -15.32 15.01 1.92
N GLY A 191 -14.33 15.32 1.08
CA GLY A 191 -12.90 15.32 1.41
C GLY A 191 -12.13 14.09 0.90
N GLN A 192 -10.81 14.22 0.70
CA GLN A 192 -9.98 13.17 0.09
C GLN A 192 -9.50 12.15 1.13
N TRP A 193 -10.39 11.25 1.55
CA TRP A 193 -10.11 10.11 2.43
C TRP A 193 -9.41 9.00 1.63
N ARG A 194 -8.08 8.96 1.75
CA ARG A 194 -7.18 8.07 1.01
C ARG A 194 -6.50 7.08 1.95
N ASN A 195 -6.07 5.94 1.39
CA ASN A 195 -5.42 4.85 2.10
C ASN A 195 -6.34 4.25 3.19
N GLY A 196 -5.78 3.45 4.11
CA GLY A 196 -6.53 2.66 5.07
C GLY A 196 -7.09 3.44 6.25
N PHE A 197 -7.96 2.74 6.96
CA PHE A 197 -8.57 3.14 8.22
C PHE A 197 -8.79 1.88 9.04
N VAL A 198 -8.92 2.01 10.36
CA VAL A 198 -9.16 0.91 11.30
C VAL A 198 -10.51 1.10 11.98
N LEU A 199 -11.19 -0.01 12.26
CA LEU A 199 -12.35 -0.08 13.14
C LEU A 199 -11.89 -0.57 14.51
N ALA A 200 -12.05 0.25 15.55
CA ALA A 200 -11.61 -0.06 16.91
C ALA A 200 -12.39 0.76 17.95
N ASP A 201 -12.57 0.24 19.16
CA ASP A 201 -13.16 0.98 20.28
C ASP A 201 -12.07 1.86 20.94
N MET A 202 -11.96 3.13 20.52
CA MET A 202 -10.86 4.00 20.93
C MET A 202 -11.09 4.69 22.27
N ASN A 203 -12.31 4.66 22.79
CA ASN A 203 -12.71 5.33 24.04
C ASN A 203 -13.15 4.34 25.14
N GLY A 204 -13.22 3.04 24.84
CA GLY A 204 -13.61 1.97 25.76
C GLY A 204 -15.11 1.93 26.06
N ASP A 205 -15.98 2.42 25.17
CA ASP A 205 -17.44 2.45 25.38
C ASP A 205 -18.19 1.20 24.87
N GLY A 206 -17.49 0.28 24.21
CA GLY A 206 -18.02 -0.97 23.67
C GLY A 206 -18.60 -0.85 22.27
N HIS A 207 -18.35 0.27 21.57
CA HIS A 207 -18.75 0.47 20.18
C HIS A 207 -17.54 0.67 19.28
N LEU A 208 -17.67 0.28 18.01
CA LEU A 208 -16.61 0.49 17.01
C LEU A 208 -16.57 1.96 16.59
N ASP A 209 -15.38 2.55 16.69
CA ASP A 209 -15.04 3.85 16.12
C ASP A 209 -14.35 3.68 14.76
N ILE A 210 -14.30 4.75 13.97
CA ILE A 210 -13.49 4.81 12.74
C ILE A 210 -12.25 5.66 13.01
N VAL A 211 -11.07 5.06 12.86
CA VAL A 211 -9.76 5.71 12.95
C VAL A 211 -9.17 5.83 11.54
N HIS A 212 -8.90 7.04 11.09
CA HIS A 212 -8.38 7.31 9.75
C HIS A 212 -7.18 8.26 9.82
N GLY A 213 -6.18 8.04 8.96
CA GLY A 213 -5.11 9.02 8.72
C GLY A 213 -5.64 10.38 8.22
N PRO A 214 -4.79 11.41 8.12
CA PRO A 214 -5.20 12.73 7.64
C PRO A 214 -5.82 12.68 6.22
N ALA A 215 -6.87 13.48 5.98
CA ALA A 215 -7.40 13.63 4.63
C ALA A 215 -6.44 14.46 3.76
N ARG A 216 -6.19 14.03 2.52
CA ARG A 216 -5.31 14.78 1.60
C ARG A 216 -5.91 16.15 1.28
N LYS A 217 -5.13 17.23 1.41
CA LYS A 217 -5.59 18.63 1.33
C LYS A 217 -6.64 19.00 2.41
N GLY A 218 -6.76 18.21 3.47
CA GLY A 218 -7.69 18.42 4.57
C GLY A 218 -7.03 19.07 5.78
N ARG A 219 -7.51 18.70 6.98
CA ARG A 219 -6.80 18.99 8.24
C ARG A 219 -5.55 18.12 8.33
N PRO A 220 -4.45 18.61 8.94
CA PRO A 220 -3.23 17.82 9.05
C PRO A 220 -3.38 16.68 10.05
N GLU A 221 -4.20 16.81 11.11
CA GLU A 221 -4.26 15.77 12.15
C GLU A 221 -5.07 14.53 11.72
N PRO A 222 -4.76 13.34 12.29
CA PRO A 222 -5.61 12.15 12.18
C PRO A 222 -7.07 12.42 12.56
N ALA A 223 -7.95 11.53 12.11
CA ALA A 223 -9.39 11.65 12.26
C ALA A 223 -9.96 10.41 12.95
N ILE A 224 -10.52 10.61 14.14
CA ILE A 224 -11.27 9.58 14.87
C ILE A 224 -12.74 10.02 14.90
N TRP A 225 -13.66 9.14 14.49
CA TRP A 225 -15.11 9.32 14.68
C TRP A 225 -15.62 8.27 15.64
N LEU A 226 -16.12 8.74 16.78
CA LEU A 226 -16.73 7.87 17.78
C LEU A 226 -18.09 7.38 17.28
N GLY A 227 -18.31 6.08 17.35
CA GLY A 227 -19.58 5.42 17.07
C GLY A 227 -20.54 5.44 18.27
N ASP A 228 -21.79 5.02 18.07
CA ASP A 228 -22.78 4.83 19.14
C ASP A 228 -23.53 3.48 19.06
N GLY A 229 -22.98 2.55 18.25
CA GLY A 229 -23.61 1.27 17.91
C GLY A 229 -24.89 1.36 17.07
N GLN A 230 -25.40 2.57 16.78
CA GLN A 230 -26.69 2.84 16.12
C GLN A 230 -26.53 3.61 14.80
N GLY A 231 -25.30 3.82 14.34
CA GLY A 231 -24.98 4.44 13.06
C GLY A 231 -24.85 5.97 13.14
N HIS A 232 -24.80 6.53 14.35
CA HIS A 232 -24.40 7.91 14.56
C HIS A 232 -22.91 8.00 14.84
N TRP A 233 -22.25 8.91 14.12
CA TRP A 233 -20.81 9.10 14.20
C TRP A 233 -20.51 10.56 14.54
N ARG A 234 -19.55 10.79 15.44
CA ARG A 234 -19.11 12.13 15.80
C ARG A 234 -17.58 12.19 15.83
N ARG A 235 -16.98 13.17 15.15
CA ARG A 235 -15.52 13.39 15.27
C ARG A 235 -15.17 13.60 16.74
N TRP A 236 -14.15 12.90 17.24
CA TRP A 236 -13.75 12.96 18.65
C TRP A 236 -13.20 14.36 18.99
N ALA A 237 -14.05 15.22 19.55
CA ALA A 237 -13.70 16.61 19.83
C ALA A 237 -12.63 16.79 20.93
N ALA A 238 -12.38 15.74 21.74
CA ALA A 238 -11.31 15.72 22.74
C ALA A 238 -9.95 15.34 22.14
N ALA A 239 -9.90 14.67 20.97
CA ALA A 239 -8.65 14.21 20.37
C ALA A 239 -7.62 15.35 20.19
N ARG A 240 -6.45 15.23 20.81
CA ARG A 240 -5.29 16.13 20.69
C ARG A 240 -4.10 15.28 20.29
N PHE A 241 -3.36 15.74 19.29
CA PHE A 241 -2.15 15.08 18.81
C PHE A 241 -0.98 16.02 19.02
N GLU A 242 0.14 15.49 19.50
CA GLU A 242 1.40 16.24 19.57
C GLU A 242 1.79 16.76 18.17
N PRO A 243 2.32 17.99 18.03
CA PRO A 243 2.69 18.54 16.72
C PRO A 243 3.74 17.70 16.00
N ALA A 244 3.34 17.09 14.89
CA ALA A 244 4.21 16.37 13.97
C ALA A 244 3.83 16.76 12.53
N PRO A 245 4.67 16.47 11.52
CA PRO A 245 4.40 16.83 10.13
C PRO A 245 3.44 15.83 9.47
N TYR A 246 2.26 15.66 10.04
CA TYR A 246 1.24 14.74 9.53
C TYR A 246 0.84 15.05 8.08
N ASP A 247 0.60 14.00 7.30
CA ASP A 247 0.03 14.05 5.95
C ASP A 247 -0.77 12.76 5.70
N TYR A 248 -1.47 12.66 4.57
CA TYR A 248 -2.28 11.47 4.25
C TYR A 248 -1.43 10.21 4.14
N GLY A 249 -2.06 9.08 4.46
CA GLY A 249 -1.42 7.77 4.48
C GLY A 249 -2.22 6.80 5.30
N ASP A 250 -1.56 5.76 5.79
CA ASP A 250 -2.20 4.59 6.40
C ASP A 250 -2.13 4.62 7.93
N VAL A 251 -3.01 3.89 8.61
CA VAL A 251 -3.11 3.86 10.07
C VAL A 251 -3.29 2.44 10.59
N ALA A 252 -2.59 2.10 11.68
CA ALA A 252 -2.80 0.89 12.45
C ALA A 252 -3.01 1.24 13.93
N VAL A 253 -3.66 0.36 14.68
CA VAL A 253 -4.08 0.58 16.07
C VAL A 253 -3.71 -0.64 16.91
N ALA A 254 -3.07 -0.43 18.06
CA ALA A 254 -2.72 -1.45 19.05
C ALA A 254 -2.41 -0.77 20.40
N ASP A 255 -2.23 -1.55 21.47
CA ASP A 255 -1.64 -1.05 22.72
C ASP A 255 -0.11 -1.21 22.63
N PHE A 256 0.60 -0.17 22.17
CA PHE A 256 2.06 -0.23 21.94
C PHE A 256 2.86 -0.09 23.22
N ASN A 257 2.27 0.48 24.28
CA ASN A 257 2.98 0.80 25.52
C ASN A 257 2.64 -0.15 26.70
N GLY A 258 1.54 -0.91 26.58
CA GLY A 258 1.07 -1.88 27.57
C GLY A 258 0.21 -1.28 28.69
N ASP A 259 -0.39 -0.10 28.51
CA ASP A 259 -1.24 0.55 29.53
C ASP A 259 -2.73 0.21 29.44
N GLY A 260 -3.14 -0.51 28.40
CA GLY A 260 -4.53 -0.92 28.15
C GLY A 260 -5.36 0.09 27.36
N HIS A 261 -4.75 1.15 26.81
CA HIS A 261 -5.38 2.06 25.86
C HIS A 261 -4.92 1.79 24.42
N LEU A 262 -5.74 2.22 23.45
CA LEU A 262 -5.41 2.06 22.05
C LEU A 262 -4.62 3.25 21.52
N ASP A 263 -3.43 2.94 21.03
CA ASP A 263 -2.45 3.84 20.43
C ASP A 263 -2.55 3.84 18.89
N LEU A 264 -1.87 4.77 18.23
CA LEU A 264 -1.87 4.90 16.76
C LEU A 264 -0.47 4.74 16.17
N ALA A 265 -0.32 3.89 15.16
CA ALA A 265 0.78 3.96 14.21
C ALA A 265 0.30 4.59 12.90
N LEU A 266 1.12 5.42 12.26
CA LEU A 266 0.80 6.09 11.00
C LEU A 266 1.95 5.93 9.99
N GLY A 267 1.62 5.45 8.79
CA GLY A 267 2.49 5.53 7.62
C GLY A 267 2.18 6.81 6.85
N ILE A 268 3.12 7.75 6.79
CA ILE A 268 2.92 9.11 6.28
C ILE A 268 3.64 9.31 4.93
N HIS A 269 2.88 9.75 3.93
CA HIS A 269 3.35 10.01 2.58
C HIS A 269 4.57 10.96 2.51
N LEU A 270 5.64 10.50 1.86
CA LEU A 270 6.94 11.17 1.68
C LEU A 270 7.65 11.57 3.00
N ARG A 271 7.25 11.00 4.14
CA ARG A 271 7.74 11.38 5.47
C ARG A 271 8.15 10.21 6.36
N GLY A 272 7.61 9.02 6.15
CA GLY A 272 8.00 7.83 6.91
C GLY A 272 6.94 7.37 7.90
N LEU A 273 7.33 7.09 9.15
CA LEU A 273 6.50 6.44 10.16
C LEU A 273 6.45 7.27 11.45
N ILE A 274 5.33 7.22 12.16
CA ILE A 274 5.20 7.77 13.52
C ILE A 274 4.27 6.88 14.35
N VAL A 275 4.57 6.74 15.64
CA VAL A 275 3.71 6.11 16.64
C VAL A 275 3.34 7.15 17.71
N LEU A 276 2.07 7.14 18.10
CA LEU A 276 1.45 8.05 19.05
C LEU A 276 0.71 7.25 20.11
N VAL A 277 1.14 7.34 21.37
CA VAL A 277 0.44 6.68 22.48
C VAL A 277 -0.69 7.55 23.02
N GLY A 278 -1.84 6.94 23.30
CA GLY A 278 -3.07 7.60 23.76
C GLY A 278 -3.38 7.35 25.23
N ASP A 279 -3.89 8.36 25.93
CA ASP A 279 -4.28 8.24 27.35
C ASP A 279 -5.72 7.74 27.59
N GLY A 280 -6.37 7.17 26.57
CA GLY A 280 -7.80 6.79 26.55
C GLY A 280 -8.79 7.99 26.61
N ALA A 281 -8.37 9.16 27.08
CA ALA A 281 -9.16 10.40 27.11
C ALA A 281 -9.03 11.22 25.81
N GLY A 282 -8.13 10.82 24.92
CA GLY A 282 -7.90 11.40 23.60
C GLY A 282 -6.68 12.30 23.50
N ASN A 283 -5.77 12.29 24.49
CA ASN A 283 -4.47 12.96 24.35
C ASN A 283 -3.45 11.96 23.82
N PHE A 284 -2.95 12.23 22.61
CA PHE A 284 -1.97 11.40 21.90
C PHE A 284 -0.61 12.11 21.87
N ARG A 285 0.43 11.43 22.37
CA ARG A 285 1.82 11.92 22.41
C ARG A 285 2.78 11.01 21.66
N ARG A 286 3.91 11.53 21.22
CA ARG A 286 4.91 10.78 20.45
C ARG A 286 5.57 9.67 21.25
N TRP A 287 5.85 8.56 20.55
CA TRP A 287 6.50 7.34 21.05
C TRP A 287 7.20 6.64 19.86
N ASP A 288 8.02 7.38 19.12
CA ASP A 288 8.57 7.00 17.81
C ASP A 288 10.10 7.12 17.71
N GLU A 289 10.83 6.98 18.82
CA GLU A 289 12.30 7.09 18.81
C GLU A 289 12.92 5.93 18.01
N GLY A 290 13.63 6.25 16.93
CA GLY A 290 14.23 5.25 16.02
C GLY A 290 13.38 4.91 14.79
N LEU A 291 12.13 5.38 14.72
CA LEU A 291 11.36 5.33 13.47
C LEU A 291 11.84 6.42 12.48
N PRO A 292 11.83 6.15 11.16
CA PRO A 292 12.19 7.16 10.17
C PRO A 292 11.06 8.19 10.05
N LEU A 293 11.24 9.41 10.56
CA LEU A 293 10.28 10.50 10.40
C LEU A 293 10.95 11.79 9.91
N ARG A 294 10.46 12.32 8.79
CA ARG A 294 10.91 13.58 8.18
C ARG A 294 10.23 14.79 8.81
N MET A 295 10.82 15.32 9.88
CA MET A 295 10.38 16.50 10.63
C MET A 295 10.43 17.79 9.79
N SER A 296 11.42 17.94 8.90
CA SER A 296 11.60 19.14 8.07
C SER A 296 11.66 18.87 6.56
N SER A 297 11.74 19.94 5.76
CA SER A 297 12.03 19.84 4.32
C SER A 297 13.53 19.72 4.00
N ALA A 298 14.40 20.05 4.96
CA ALA A 298 15.85 19.97 4.82
C ALA A 298 16.38 18.55 5.12
N GLU A 299 15.65 17.77 5.92
CA GLU A 299 15.91 16.34 6.11
C GLU A 299 15.56 15.53 4.86
N VAL A 300 16.36 14.50 4.61
CA VAL A 300 16.03 13.41 3.70
C VAL A 300 15.54 12.24 4.57
N THR A 301 14.34 11.73 4.32
CA THR A 301 13.95 10.44 4.90
C THR A 301 14.45 9.33 3.99
N GLU A 302 15.07 8.32 4.59
CA GLU A 302 15.49 7.12 3.88
C GLU A 302 14.31 6.18 3.59
N PHE A 303 13.13 6.38 4.20
CA PHE A 303 11.97 5.52 4.03
C PHE A 303 10.64 6.30 4.02
N SER A 304 9.65 5.80 3.27
CA SER A 304 8.29 6.35 3.23
C SER A 304 7.29 5.23 3.00
N SER A 305 6.19 5.24 3.76
CA SER A 305 5.13 4.24 3.66
C SER A 305 3.75 4.88 3.61
N ARG A 306 2.83 4.19 2.91
CA ARG A 306 1.38 4.38 2.96
C ARG A 306 0.65 3.02 3.05
N SER A 307 1.30 2.04 3.68
CA SER A 307 0.75 0.71 3.91
C SER A 307 1.50 0.10 5.10
N ILE A 308 0.83 0.01 6.24
CA ILE A 308 1.40 -0.49 7.50
C ILE A 308 0.49 -1.54 8.13
N ALA A 309 1.08 -2.42 8.92
CA ALA A 309 0.38 -3.44 9.70
C ALA A 309 1.12 -3.69 11.02
N VAL A 310 0.44 -4.28 11.99
CA VAL A 310 0.96 -4.49 13.34
C VAL A 310 0.82 -5.97 13.71
N THR A 311 1.86 -6.53 14.32
CA THR A 311 1.89 -7.90 14.82
C THR A 311 2.98 -8.02 15.90
N ASP A 312 2.93 -9.02 16.77
CA ASP A 312 4.10 -9.39 17.59
C ASP A 312 5.07 -10.16 16.69
N TRP A 313 6.12 -9.48 16.21
CA TRP A 313 7.02 -10.03 15.18
C TRP A 313 8.09 -10.94 15.78
N ASN A 314 8.47 -10.70 17.03
CA ASN A 314 9.57 -11.42 17.69
C ASN A 314 9.09 -12.41 18.78
N GLY A 315 7.80 -12.41 19.11
CA GLY A 315 7.18 -13.28 20.12
C GLY A 315 7.37 -12.80 21.55
N ASP A 316 7.63 -11.51 21.78
CA ASP A 316 7.88 -10.92 23.10
C ASP A 316 6.65 -10.30 23.79
N GLY A 317 5.50 -10.33 23.11
CA GLY A 317 4.21 -9.87 23.61
C GLY A 317 3.94 -8.37 23.42
N ARG A 318 4.84 -7.61 22.76
CA ARG A 318 4.58 -6.22 22.37
C ARG A 318 4.22 -6.13 20.88
N PRO A 319 3.34 -5.20 20.47
CA PRO A 319 3.05 -5.03 19.06
C PRO A 319 4.22 -4.32 18.35
N ASP A 320 4.74 -4.96 17.31
CA ASP A 320 5.76 -4.46 16.39
C ASP A 320 5.12 -3.92 15.10
N LEU A 321 5.88 -3.13 14.32
CA LEU A 321 5.37 -2.41 13.16
C LEU A 321 5.96 -2.94 11.84
N VAL A 322 5.11 -3.44 10.95
CA VAL A 322 5.45 -3.82 9.57
C VAL A 322 5.04 -2.67 8.63
N ALA A 323 5.91 -2.28 7.72
CA ALA A 323 5.66 -1.19 6.78
C ALA A 323 6.14 -1.53 5.37
N LEU A 324 5.26 -1.38 4.37
CA LEU A 324 5.62 -1.50 2.96
C LEU A 324 5.98 -0.13 2.39
N GLY A 325 7.16 -0.03 1.78
CA GLY A 325 7.64 1.20 1.15
C GLY A 325 6.79 1.61 -0.06
N GLU A 326 6.65 2.91 -0.28
CA GLU A 326 5.94 3.47 -1.45
C GLU A 326 6.70 3.31 -2.78
N GLY A 327 7.85 2.62 -2.76
CA GLY A 327 8.84 2.59 -3.82
C GLY A 327 9.84 3.73 -3.68
N GLY A 328 10.78 3.80 -4.61
CA GLY A 328 11.81 4.84 -4.61
C GLY A 328 11.17 6.22 -4.68
N SER A 329 11.12 6.93 -3.55
CA SER A 329 10.57 8.27 -3.49
C SER A 329 11.22 9.16 -4.54
N LEU A 330 10.39 10.04 -5.12
CA LEU A 330 10.85 11.30 -5.69
C LEU A 330 11.47 12.12 -4.55
N ALA A 331 12.72 11.83 -4.21
CA ALA A 331 13.54 12.60 -3.29
C ALA A 331 13.87 13.94 -3.95
N LEU A 332 12.90 14.86 -3.87
CA LEU A 332 13.03 16.23 -4.38
C LEU A 332 13.97 17.09 -3.51
N SER A 333 14.35 16.59 -2.34
CA SER A 333 15.41 17.16 -1.51
C SER A 333 16.79 16.73 -2.02
N PRO A 334 17.67 17.67 -2.39
CA PRO A 334 19.08 17.34 -2.63
C PRO A 334 19.76 16.94 -1.32
N ASP A 335 20.79 16.09 -1.41
CA ASP A 335 21.71 15.84 -0.31
C ASP A 335 22.59 17.09 0.00
N ALA A 336 23.43 17.00 1.03
CA ALA A 336 24.36 18.07 1.41
C ALA A 336 25.42 18.40 0.33
N SER A 337 25.50 17.63 -0.76
CA SER A 337 26.34 17.90 -1.94
C SER A 337 25.57 18.47 -3.13
N GLY A 338 24.27 18.72 -2.99
CA GLY A 338 23.39 19.23 -4.05
C GLY A 338 22.81 18.14 -4.96
N ARG A 339 23.11 16.86 -4.73
CA ARG A 339 22.68 15.75 -5.59
C ARG A 339 21.27 15.28 -5.19
N ARG A 340 20.36 15.21 -6.17
CA ARG A 340 19.06 14.55 -6.02
C ARG A 340 19.20 13.07 -6.41
N GLY A 341 19.44 12.22 -5.43
CA GLY A 341 19.51 10.77 -5.61
C GLY A 341 18.26 10.07 -5.10
N VAL A 342 17.73 9.10 -5.86
CA VAL A 342 16.80 8.11 -5.31
C VAL A 342 17.64 7.17 -4.45
N SER A 343 17.60 7.32 -3.12
CA SER A 343 18.27 6.37 -2.22
C SER A 343 17.75 4.96 -2.51
N ALA A 344 18.66 4.02 -2.78
CA ALA A 344 18.32 2.63 -3.03
C ALA A 344 17.62 1.99 -1.80
N GLY A 345 17.92 2.48 -0.59
CA GLY A 345 17.35 1.99 0.66
C GLY A 345 15.92 2.42 0.97
N GLY A 346 15.33 3.34 0.18
CA GLY A 346 13.94 3.81 0.35
C GLY A 346 12.90 2.98 -0.39
N ARG A 347 13.21 1.71 -0.63
CA ARG A 347 12.34 0.74 -1.28
C ARG A 347 12.14 -0.42 -0.31
N GLY A 348 11.08 -1.17 -0.51
CA GLY A 348 10.92 -2.44 0.15
C GLY A 348 10.12 -2.45 1.43
N LEU A 349 9.97 -3.65 1.95
CA LEU A 349 9.42 -4.00 3.24
C LEU A 349 10.38 -3.62 4.38
N ARG A 350 9.82 -3.12 5.49
CA ARG A 350 10.53 -2.86 6.74
C ARG A 350 9.73 -3.43 7.91
N VAL A 351 10.43 -3.88 8.94
CA VAL A 351 9.86 -4.22 10.25
C VAL A 351 10.62 -3.44 11.31
N TYR A 352 9.91 -2.94 12.32
CA TYR A 352 10.47 -2.22 13.46
C TYR A 352 9.99 -2.88 14.75
N LEU A 353 10.93 -3.34 15.57
CA LEU A 353 10.67 -3.95 16.86
C LEU A 353 10.45 -2.88 17.94
N ASN A 354 9.44 -3.06 18.76
CA ASN A 354 9.05 -2.17 19.84
C ASN A 354 9.84 -2.47 21.12
N GLY A 355 10.68 -1.54 21.57
CA GLY A 355 11.45 -1.67 22.81
C GLY A 355 10.62 -1.60 24.09
N GLY A 356 9.37 -1.15 24.01
CA GLY A 356 8.47 -0.96 25.16
C GLY A 356 8.75 0.28 26.01
N ASP A 357 9.72 1.11 25.63
CA ASP A 357 10.18 2.29 26.38
C ASP A 357 10.11 3.62 25.60
N GLY A 358 9.72 3.56 24.33
CA GLY A 358 9.77 4.67 23.37
C GLY A 358 10.61 4.34 22.13
N SER A 359 11.54 3.40 22.27
CA SER A 359 12.49 3.02 21.21
C SER A 359 11.93 1.98 20.23
N TRP A 360 12.32 2.13 18.97
CA TRP A 360 11.98 1.25 17.86
C TRP A 360 13.26 0.86 17.11
N GLN A 361 13.43 -0.44 16.85
CA GLN A 361 14.65 -0.97 16.23
C GLN A 361 14.35 -1.61 14.87
N PRO A 362 14.94 -1.14 13.76
CA PRO A 362 14.70 -1.71 12.44
C PRO A 362 15.29 -3.12 12.33
N VAL A 363 14.48 -4.06 11.84
CA VAL A 363 14.95 -5.38 11.39
C VAL A 363 15.56 -5.23 10.00
N ALA A 364 16.71 -5.87 9.78
CA ALA A 364 17.32 -5.96 8.46
C ALA A 364 16.55 -6.97 7.59
N ILE A 365 15.91 -6.47 6.52
CA ILE A 365 15.15 -7.27 5.55
C ILE A 365 15.76 -7.01 4.17
N ASP A 366 15.98 -8.08 3.40
CA ASP A 366 16.39 -8.05 1.99
C ASP A 366 15.23 -8.56 1.12
N ASP A 367 14.36 -7.65 0.69
CA ASP A 367 13.10 -7.98 0.01
C ASP A 367 13.14 -7.80 -1.51
N GLY A 368 14.31 -7.52 -2.10
CA GLY A 368 14.40 -7.21 -3.54
C GLY A 368 13.66 -5.92 -3.95
N ALA A 369 13.37 -5.03 -3.00
CA ALA A 369 12.73 -3.72 -3.16
C ALA A 369 11.23 -3.75 -3.54
N GLY A 370 10.41 -4.60 -2.93
CA GLY A 370 8.95 -4.62 -3.12
C GLY A 370 8.29 -3.27 -2.84
N PHE A 371 7.27 -2.89 -3.63
CA PHE A 371 6.45 -1.71 -3.32
C PHE A 371 5.04 -1.81 -3.91
N GLY A 372 4.06 -1.35 -3.13
CA GLY A 372 2.64 -1.51 -3.41
C GLY A 372 1.76 -0.83 -2.37
N SER A 373 0.48 -1.19 -2.35
CA SER A 373 -0.55 -0.65 -1.45
C SER A 373 -1.35 -1.72 -0.70
N GLY A 374 -0.99 -2.99 -0.87
CA GLY A 374 -1.57 -4.11 -0.13
C GLY A 374 -0.52 -4.72 0.80
N LEU A 375 -0.94 -5.05 2.02
CA LEU A 375 -0.13 -5.73 3.03
C LEU A 375 -1.08 -6.58 3.87
N ALA A 376 -0.76 -7.86 4.05
CA ALA A 376 -1.48 -8.78 4.91
C ALA A 376 -0.48 -9.60 5.73
N LEU A 377 -0.82 -9.89 6.98
CA LEU A 377 0.01 -10.66 7.91
C LEU A 377 -0.75 -11.91 8.34
N ALA A 378 -0.08 -13.06 8.34
CA ALA A 378 -0.54 -14.33 8.93
C ALA A 378 0.61 -15.33 8.97
N ASP A 379 0.48 -16.36 9.79
CA ASP A 379 1.25 -17.60 9.67
C ASP A 379 0.85 -18.32 8.36
N PHE A 380 1.61 -18.13 7.28
CA PHE A 380 1.31 -18.63 5.93
C PHE A 380 2.00 -19.97 5.63
N ASP A 381 3.03 -20.38 6.37
CA ASP A 381 3.65 -21.71 6.22
C ASP A 381 3.33 -22.71 7.34
N GLY A 382 2.97 -22.23 8.54
CA GLY A 382 2.59 -23.06 9.67
C GLY A 382 3.66 -23.27 10.73
N ASP A 383 4.73 -22.51 10.71
CA ASP A 383 5.71 -22.47 11.79
C ASP A 383 5.23 -21.70 13.04
N GLY A 384 4.14 -20.93 12.94
CA GLY A 384 3.53 -20.18 14.04
C GLY A 384 4.07 -18.75 14.22
N ARG A 385 4.85 -18.24 13.26
CA ARG A 385 5.30 -16.84 13.19
C ARG A 385 4.45 -16.01 12.21
N PRO A 386 4.48 -14.67 12.28
CA PRO A 386 3.86 -13.83 11.28
C PRO A 386 4.68 -13.75 9.98
N ASP A 387 4.15 -14.32 8.90
CA ASP A 387 4.62 -14.08 7.53
C ASP A 387 3.91 -12.87 6.91
N ILE A 388 4.42 -12.42 5.75
CA ILE A 388 3.97 -11.19 5.09
C ILE A 388 3.58 -11.46 3.64
N PHE A 389 2.35 -11.10 3.27
CA PHE A 389 1.90 -11.07 1.88
C PHE A 389 1.73 -9.61 1.41
N THR A 390 2.33 -9.25 0.28
CA THR A 390 2.34 -7.88 -0.25
C THR A 390 1.59 -7.74 -1.58
N GLY A 391 1.07 -6.54 -1.82
CA GLY A 391 0.70 -6.08 -3.16
C GLY A 391 1.93 -5.57 -3.92
N THR A 392 1.83 -5.47 -5.25
CA THR A 392 2.90 -4.99 -6.11
C THR A 392 2.39 -4.04 -7.19
N SER A 393 3.03 -2.87 -7.32
CA SER A 393 2.89 -2.05 -8.53
C SER A 393 3.87 -2.42 -9.65
N ARG A 394 4.81 -3.36 -9.41
CA ARG A 394 5.66 -3.91 -10.47
C ARG A 394 4.91 -4.98 -11.24
N ARG A 395 4.71 -4.78 -12.55
CA ARG A 395 4.05 -5.76 -13.43
C ARG A 395 4.81 -7.09 -13.44
N GLY A 396 4.12 -8.18 -13.10
CA GLY A 396 4.64 -9.54 -13.16
C GLY A 396 5.59 -9.92 -12.03
N SER A 397 5.71 -9.12 -10.96
CA SER A 397 6.40 -9.59 -9.74
C SER A 397 5.70 -10.81 -9.16
N ARG A 398 6.50 -11.78 -8.71
CA ARG A 398 6.06 -13.05 -8.12
C ARG A 398 6.44 -13.20 -6.63
N HIS A 399 7.28 -12.30 -6.14
CA HIS A 399 7.73 -12.23 -4.75
C HIS A 399 6.71 -11.40 -3.95
N LEU A 400 5.56 -12.01 -3.65
CA LEU A 400 4.50 -11.38 -2.85
C LEU A 400 4.42 -11.95 -1.44
N LEU A 401 4.63 -13.26 -1.28
CA LEU A 401 4.77 -13.91 0.02
C LEU A 401 6.22 -13.81 0.50
N HIS A 402 6.41 -13.48 1.77
CA HIS A 402 7.71 -13.34 2.43
C HIS A 402 7.62 -14.06 3.78
N LEU A 403 8.40 -15.13 3.94
CA LEU A 403 8.32 -15.99 5.12
C LEU A 403 9.36 -15.58 6.18
N GLN A 404 8.95 -15.53 7.44
CA GLN A 404 9.84 -15.29 8.59
C GLN A 404 10.53 -16.59 9.00
N ARG A 405 11.86 -16.57 9.14
CA ARG A 405 12.66 -17.76 9.46
C ARG A 405 13.03 -17.82 10.94
N ASP A 406 13.41 -19.02 11.41
CA ASP A 406 13.86 -19.28 12.78
C ASP A 406 15.01 -18.36 13.24
N ASP A 407 15.83 -17.88 12.30
CA ASP A 407 16.97 -16.98 12.54
C ASP A 407 16.60 -15.48 12.50
N GLY A 408 15.31 -15.16 12.36
CA GLY A 408 14.76 -13.81 12.26
C GLY A 408 14.89 -13.17 10.88
N THR A 409 15.46 -13.87 9.88
CA THR A 409 15.50 -13.37 8.50
C THR A 409 14.14 -13.50 7.81
N VAL A 410 13.93 -12.69 6.78
CA VAL A 410 12.72 -12.74 5.93
C VAL A 410 13.14 -13.12 4.52
N ALA A 411 12.48 -14.13 3.94
CA ALA A 411 12.82 -14.65 2.62
C ALA A 411 11.60 -14.66 1.68
N PRO A 412 11.67 -14.04 0.49
CA PRO A 412 10.57 -14.06 -0.46
C PRO A 412 10.33 -15.48 -1.01
N VAL A 413 9.06 -15.88 -1.10
CA VAL A 413 8.60 -17.14 -1.66
C VAL A 413 7.59 -16.86 -2.76
N THR A 414 7.70 -17.61 -3.86
CA THR A 414 6.73 -17.55 -4.95
C THR A 414 5.64 -18.60 -4.68
N PRO A 415 4.35 -18.24 -4.55
CA PRO A 415 3.25 -19.19 -4.37
C PRO A 415 2.90 -19.90 -5.69
N GLY A 416 3.87 -20.61 -6.29
CA GLY A 416 3.74 -21.28 -7.58
C GLY A 416 3.46 -20.36 -8.77
N ASP A 417 2.85 -20.90 -9.82
CA ASP A 417 2.41 -20.16 -11.01
C ASP A 417 1.02 -19.50 -10.86
N THR A 418 0.53 -19.34 -9.63
CA THR A 418 -0.84 -18.88 -9.31
C THR A 418 -1.12 -17.43 -9.74
N LEU A 419 -0.10 -16.57 -9.76
CA LEU A 419 -0.22 -15.15 -10.12
C LEU A 419 -0.24 -14.95 -11.65
N ARG A 420 -1.25 -14.21 -12.14
CA ARG A 420 -1.39 -13.86 -13.57
C ARG A 420 -0.15 -13.12 -14.09
N ARG A 421 0.39 -13.58 -15.21
CA ARG A 421 1.59 -12.99 -15.84
C ARG A 421 1.38 -11.51 -16.18
N GLN A 422 2.40 -10.69 -15.90
CA GLN A 422 2.42 -9.24 -16.15
C GLN A 422 1.32 -8.43 -15.43
N ALA A 423 0.62 -9.01 -14.44
CA ALA A 423 -0.31 -8.30 -13.59
C ALA A 423 0.40 -7.47 -12.52
N THR A 424 -0.23 -6.39 -12.08
CA THR A 424 0.03 -5.71 -10.80
C THR A 424 -1.02 -6.18 -9.78
N VAL A 425 -0.67 -6.20 -8.49
CA VAL A 425 -1.60 -6.50 -7.39
C VAL A 425 -1.76 -5.25 -6.53
N ALA A 426 -2.95 -4.65 -6.54
CA ALA A 426 -3.21 -3.36 -5.89
C ALA A 426 -3.55 -3.52 -4.39
N ALA A 427 -4.27 -4.58 -4.05
CA ALA A 427 -4.67 -4.94 -2.69
C ALA A 427 -4.66 -6.46 -2.50
N VAL A 428 -4.53 -6.85 -1.24
CA VAL A 428 -4.55 -8.24 -0.77
C VAL A 428 -5.43 -8.31 0.48
N ALA A 429 -6.08 -9.44 0.70
CA ALA A 429 -6.79 -9.77 1.94
C ALA A 429 -6.62 -11.27 2.20
N ASN A 430 -6.46 -11.69 3.45
CA ASN A 430 -6.21 -13.07 3.83
C ASN A 430 -7.30 -13.63 4.77
N GLY A 431 -7.34 -14.97 4.88
CA GLY A 431 -8.24 -15.71 5.76
C GLY A 431 -8.60 -17.08 5.17
N ASP A 432 -9.63 -17.72 5.71
CA ASP A 432 -10.22 -18.92 5.09
C ASP A 432 -11.14 -18.52 3.93
N LEU A 433 -10.70 -18.76 2.68
CA LEU A 433 -11.40 -18.39 1.44
C LEU A 433 -11.67 -19.62 0.55
N GLY A 434 -11.21 -20.80 0.99
CA GLY A 434 -11.35 -22.09 0.31
C GLY A 434 -11.93 -23.22 1.16
N GLY A 435 -12.11 -23.04 2.48
CA GLY A 435 -12.44 -24.13 3.42
C GLY A 435 -11.25 -25.07 3.66
N GLY A 436 -10.04 -24.53 3.55
CA GLY A 436 -8.79 -25.27 3.44
C GLY A 436 -7.90 -25.19 4.69
N SER A 437 -6.67 -24.70 4.50
CA SER A 437 -5.72 -24.43 5.60
C SER A 437 -6.11 -23.22 6.47
N GLY A 438 -7.03 -22.37 6.00
CA GLY A 438 -7.35 -21.08 6.61
C GLY A 438 -6.34 -19.96 6.29
N ARG A 439 -5.37 -20.22 5.40
CA ARG A 439 -4.23 -19.34 5.05
C ARG A 439 -4.32 -18.80 3.62
N ASP A 440 -5.54 -18.69 3.09
CA ASP A 440 -5.78 -18.26 1.72
C ASP A 440 -5.61 -16.75 1.57
N VAL A 441 -5.41 -16.29 0.33
CA VAL A 441 -5.21 -14.86 0.00
C VAL A 441 -6.03 -14.47 -1.24
N ALA A 442 -6.93 -13.50 -1.10
CA ALA A 442 -7.52 -12.80 -2.24
C ALA A 442 -6.56 -11.71 -2.75
N VAL A 443 -6.40 -11.62 -4.07
CA VAL A 443 -5.57 -10.61 -4.73
C VAL A 443 -6.37 -9.79 -5.75
N ALA A 444 -6.37 -8.47 -5.60
CA ALA A 444 -6.98 -7.54 -6.56
C ALA A 444 -5.95 -7.20 -7.65
N PHE A 445 -6.14 -7.74 -8.85
CA PHE A 445 -5.18 -7.63 -9.94
C PHE A 445 -5.63 -6.68 -11.06
N ALA A 446 -4.64 -6.13 -11.77
CA ALA A 446 -4.86 -5.46 -13.05
C ALA A 446 -3.74 -5.82 -14.04
N ARG A 447 -4.09 -6.08 -15.31
CA ARG A 447 -3.14 -6.31 -16.41
C ARG A 447 -3.64 -5.66 -17.70
N VAL A 448 -2.72 -5.46 -18.65
CA VAL A 448 -3.04 -4.96 -19.99
C VAL A 448 -2.84 -6.11 -20.97
N GLU A 449 -3.84 -6.37 -21.80
CA GLU A 449 -3.91 -7.45 -22.78
C GLU A 449 -4.33 -6.84 -24.12
N SER A 450 -3.45 -6.82 -25.11
CA SER A 450 -3.73 -6.27 -26.45
C SER A 450 -4.38 -4.87 -26.46
N GLY A 451 -3.91 -3.98 -25.58
CA GLY A 451 -4.44 -2.62 -25.42
C GLY A 451 -5.61 -2.47 -24.44
N HIS A 452 -6.35 -3.55 -24.17
CA HIS A 452 -7.46 -3.56 -23.20
C HIS A 452 -6.95 -3.78 -21.77
N ARG A 453 -7.66 -3.24 -20.78
CA ARG A 453 -7.31 -3.44 -19.36
C ARG A 453 -8.21 -4.49 -18.73
N ARG A 454 -7.64 -5.63 -18.33
CA ARG A 454 -8.34 -6.61 -17.49
C ARG A 454 -8.11 -6.29 -16.02
N THR A 455 -9.19 -6.17 -15.26
CA THR A 455 -9.16 -6.02 -13.80
C THR A 455 -9.91 -7.19 -13.19
N GLY A 456 -9.48 -7.67 -12.02
CA GLY A 456 -10.19 -8.74 -11.32
C GLY A 456 -9.74 -9.01 -9.90
N VAL A 457 -10.35 -10.03 -9.31
CA VAL A 457 -9.99 -10.68 -8.06
C VAL A 457 -9.77 -12.16 -8.34
N ASP A 458 -8.59 -12.66 -7.99
CA ASP A 458 -8.31 -14.10 -7.92
C ASP A 458 -8.13 -14.49 -6.44
N LEU A 459 -8.53 -15.71 -6.09
CA LEU A 459 -8.24 -16.35 -4.81
C LEU A 459 -7.02 -17.26 -4.98
N LEU A 460 -6.00 -17.06 -4.13
CA LEU A 460 -4.85 -17.95 -3.98
C LEU A 460 -5.16 -18.84 -2.78
N LEU A 461 -5.41 -20.13 -3.04
CA LEU A 461 -5.83 -21.09 -2.02
C LEU A 461 -4.67 -22.02 -1.66
N GLN A 462 -4.44 -22.21 -0.36
CA GLN A 462 -3.41 -23.09 0.16
C GLN A 462 -4.02 -24.36 0.79
N ASP A 463 -3.59 -25.53 0.30
CA ASP A 463 -4.00 -26.80 0.89
C ASP A 463 -3.26 -27.11 2.21
N THR A 464 -3.66 -28.20 2.88
CA THR A 464 -3.07 -28.63 4.15
C THR A 464 -1.62 -29.12 4.05
N GLU A 465 -1.08 -29.28 2.84
CA GLU A 465 0.32 -29.63 2.58
C GLU A 465 1.17 -28.39 2.22
N GLY A 466 0.56 -27.19 2.25
CA GLY A 466 1.21 -25.91 1.95
C GLY A 466 1.29 -25.57 0.46
N SER A 467 0.67 -26.36 -0.41
CA SER A 467 0.69 -26.17 -1.86
C SER A 467 -0.38 -25.15 -2.30
N TRP A 468 0.01 -24.28 -3.23
CA TRP A 468 -0.77 -23.12 -3.67
C TRP A 468 -1.47 -23.39 -5.01
N SER A 469 -2.75 -23.02 -5.09
CA SER A 469 -3.57 -23.01 -6.29
C SER A 469 -4.26 -21.66 -6.49
N SER A 470 -4.74 -21.36 -7.70
CA SER A 470 -5.49 -20.12 -7.98
C SER A 470 -6.88 -20.41 -8.54
N ARG A 471 -7.88 -19.67 -8.07
CA ARG A 471 -9.27 -19.71 -8.54
C ARG A 471 -9.74 -18.27 -8.83
N PRO A 472 -10.20 -17.95 -10.06
CA PRO A 472 -10.79 -16.64 -10.32
C PRO A 472 -12.07 -16.48 -9.50
N LEU A 473 -12.30 -15.27 -8.97
CA LEU A 473 -13.54 -14.88 -8.30
C LEU A 473 -14.33 -13.88 -9.14
N TRP A 474 -13.64 -12.93 -9.78
CA TRP A 474 -14.26 -12.01 -10.73
C TRP A 474 -13.20 -11.39 -11.64
N ASN A 475 -13.44 -11.26 -12.93
CA ASN A 475 -12.65 -10.37 -13.79
C ASN A 475 -13.42 -9.95 -15.05
N ALA A 476 -13.14 -8.74 -15.51
CA ALA A 476 -13.74 -8.16 -16.72
C ALA A 476 -12.77 -7.23 -17.47
N LEU A 477 -12.95 -7.13 -18.78
CA LEU A 477 -12.21 -6.21 -19.65
C LEU A 477 -12.75 -4.77 -19.55
N ASP A 478 -11.83 -3.82 -19.75
CA ASP A 478 -12.00 -2.36 -19.74
C ASP A 478 -12.71 -1.77 -18.52
N THR A 479 -12.70 -2.52 -17.41
CA THR A 479 -13.21 -2.05 -16.12
C THR A 479 -12.17 -1.18 -15.38
N PRO A 480 -12.62 -0.24 -14.52
CA PRO A 480 -11.71 0.52 -13.65
C PRO A 480 -10.99 -0.38 -12.64
N PRO A 481 -9.72 -0.09 -12.30
CA PRO A 481 -8.96 -0.90 -11.35
C PRO A 481 -9.63 -1.02 -9.99
N LEU A 482 -9.47 -2.18 -9.35
CA LEU A 482 -9.74 -2.38 -7.94
C LEU A 482 -8.54 -1.87 -7.13
N ARG A 483 -8.81 -1.24 -5.99
CA ARG A 483 -7.82 -0.60 -5.11
C ARG A 483 -7.74 -1.22 -3.72
N ALA A 484 -8.81 -1.83 -3.26
CA ALA A 484 -8.98 -2.31 -1.90
C ALA A 484 -9.72 -3.65 -1.89
N LEU A 485 -9.32 -4.51 -0.95
CA LEU A 485 -10.01 -5.73 -0.56
C LEU A 485 -10.24 -5.68 0.96
N GLY A 486 -11.32 -6.28 1.43
CA GLY A 486 -11.57 -6.54 2.84
C GLY A 486 -12.33 -7.86 2.99
N ALA A 487 -11.96 -8.66 3.99
CA ALA A 487 -12.57 -9.95 4.29
C ALA A 487 -13.24 -9.91 5.67
N GLY A 488 -14.35 -10.64 5.83
CA GLY A 488 -15.15 -10.65 7.06
C GLY A 488 -16.55 -11.22 6.82
N ASP A 489 -17.17 -11.77 7.86
CA ASP A 489 -18.54 -12.30 7.79
C ASP A 489 -19.55 -11.16 7.58
N LEU A 490 -20.27 -11.14 6.44
CA LEU A 490 -21.28 -10.11 6.12
C LEU A 490 -22.71 -10.58 6.32
N ASP A 491 -22.98 -11.89 6.22
CA ASP A 491 -24.34 -12.43 6.30
C ASP A 491 -24.65 -13.18 7.61
N GLY A 492 -23.64 -13.42 8.44
CA GLY A 492 -23.71 -14.01 9.77
C GLY A 492 -23.61 -15.53 9.79
N ASP A 493 -23.10 -16.15 8.72
CA ASP A 493 -22.99 -17.61 8.59
C ASP A 493 -21.68 -18.21 9.17
N GLY A 494 -20.78 -17.36 9.66
CA GLY A 494 -19.51 -17.74 10.30
C GLY A 494 -18.34 -17.95 9.34
N ARG A 495 -18.52 -17.71 8.03
CA ARG A 495 -17.45 -17.71 7.03
C ARG A 495 -16.98 -16.30 6.68
N LEU A 496 -15.89 -16.20 5.94
CA LEU A 496 -15.38 -14.92 5.45
C LEU A 496 -15.94 -14.62 4.07
N ASP A 497 -16.74 -13.56 4.00
CA ASP A 497 -17.11 -12.93 2.74
C ASP A 497 -16.01 -11.95 2.30
N LEU A 498 -16.04 -11.53 1.04
CA LEU A 498 -15.04 -10.64 0.44
C LEU A 498 -15.69 -9.42 -0.20
N VAL A 499 -15.17 -8.23 0.11
CA VAL A 499 -15.54 -6.98 -0.56
C VAL A 499 -14.35 -6.44 -1.33
N ALA A 500 -14.57 -6.08 -2.60
CA ALA A 500 -13.61 -5.41 -3.45
C ALA A 500 -14.12 -4.04 -3.87
N ALA A 501 -13.26 -3.01 -3.82
CA ALA A 501 -13.64 -1.65 -4.20
C ALA A 501 -12.58 -0.99 -5.08
N GLY A 502 -12.96 0.00 -5.91
CA GLY A 502 -12.07 0.51 -6.97
C GLY A 502 -12.22 1.96 -7.41
N ASP A 503 -11.52 2.29 -8.50
CA ASP A 503 -11.17 3.65 -8.94
C ASP A 503 -12.34 4.57 -9.31
N GLU A 504 -13.52 4.06 -9.64
CA GLU A 504 -14.71 4.88 -9.96
C GLU A 504 -15.79 4.81 -8.87
N GLY A 505 -15.45 4.23 -7.73
CA GLY A 505 -16.31 4.10 -6.56
C GLY A 505 -17.14 2.82 -6.55
N GLN A 506 -16.90 1.89 -7.48
CA GLN A 506 -17.52 0.58 -7.49
C GLN A 506 -17.20 -0.20 -6.21
N ILE A 507 -18.20 -0.92 -5.68
CA ILE A 507 -18.05 -1.92 -4.62
C ILE A 507 -18.67 -3.22 -5.15
N LEU A 508 -17.91 -4.30 -5.11
CA LEU A 508 -18.32 -5.66 -5.41
C LEU A 508 -18.31 -6.45 -4.10
N VAL A 509 -19.35 -7.23 -3.85
CA VAL A 509 -19.48 -8.07 -2.65
C VAL A 509 -19.61 -9.51 -3.10
N PHE A 510 -18.80 -10.40 -2.53
CA PHE A 510 -18.78 -11.83 -2.82
C PHE A 510 -19.01 -12.57 -1.52
N LEU A 511 -19.96 -13.51 -1.53
CA LEU A 511 -20.37 -14.26 -0.35
C LEU A 511 -19.96 -15.73 -0.46
N GLN A 512 -19.43 -16.31 0.61
CA GLN A 512 -18.91 -17.68 0.62
C GLN A 512 -19.98 -18.72 1.02
N GLY A 513 -20.13 -19.79 0.25
CA GLY A 513 -21.03 -20.90 0.55
C GLY A 513 -20.38 -21.99 1.42
N GLU A 514 -21.21 -22.79 2.12
CA GLU A 514 -20.77 -23.94 2.94
C GLU A 514 -19.96 -24.99 2.16
N ASP A 515 -20.17 -25.07 0.84
CA ASP A 515 -19.48 -25.99 -0.08
C ASP A 515 -18.25 -25.35 -0.76
N GLY A 516 -17.81 -24.19 -0.27
CA GLY A 516 -16.71 -23.42 -0.84
C GLY A 516 -17.03 -22.76 -2.19
N THR A 517 -18.31 -22.76 -2.62
CA THR A 517 -18.76 -21.92 -3.74
C THR A 517 -18.82 -20.44 -3.33
N TRP A 518 -18.98 -19.56 -4.32
CA TRP A 518 -19.11 -18.13 -4.10
C TRP A 518 -20.33 -17.60 -4.86
N THR A 519 -20.93 -16.53 -4.35
CA THR A 519 -21.99 -15.76 -5.05
C THR A 519 -21.70 -14.26 -5.01
N ARG A 520 -21.88 -13.54 -6.13
CA ARG A 520 -21.70 -12.07 -6.18
C ARG A 520 -23.01 -11.39 -5.79
N GLU A 521 -23.01 -10.66 -4.69
CA GLU A 521 -24.23 -10.03 -4.18
C GLU A 521 -24.65 -8.80 -5.00
N VAL A 522 -25.90 -8.79 -5.43
CA VAL A 522 -26.54 -7.71 -6.18
C VAL A 522 -27.81 -7.28 -5.46
N SER A 523 -27.64 -6.37 -4.51
CA SER A 523 -28.74 -5.85 -3.71
C SER A 523 -28.83 -4.32 -3.70
N PRO A 524 -30.06 -3.76 -3.78
CA PRO A 524 -30.26 -2.32 -3.69
C PRO A 524 -29.87 -1.80 -2.29
N GLY A 525 -29.36 -0.58 -2.25
CA GLY A 525 -28.91 0.09 -1.01
C GLY A 525 -27.39 0.23 -0.93
N LEU A 526 -26.64 -0.76 -1.44
CA LEU A 526 -25.20 -0.61 -1.66
C LEU A 526 -24.97 0.37 -2.81
N THR A 527 -24.54 1.59 -2.47
CA THR A 527 -24.24 2.64 -3.44
C THR A 527 -22.81 3.11 -3.25
N GLY A 528 -21.98 2.91 -4.26
CA GLY A 528 -20.65 3.48 -4.33
C GLY A 528 -20.63 5.01 -4.21
N HIS A 529 -19.47 5.62 -4.39
CA HIS A 529 -19.37 7.08 -4.45
C HIS A 529 -18.93 7.47 -5.86
N GLU A 530 -19.91 7.85 -6.68
CA GLU A 530 -19.75 8.00 -8.13
C GLU A 530 -18.54 8.87 -8.52
N LYS A 531 -17.63 8.32 -9.35
CA LYS A 531 -16.39 8.96 -9.82
C LYS A 531 -15.36 9.27 -8.73
N CYS A 532 -15.54 8.74 -7.53
CA CYS A 532 -14.60 8.84 -6.42
C CYS A 532 -14.01 7.47 -6.14
N ALA A 533 -12.69 7.33 -6.29
CA ALA A 533 -12.00 6.07 -6.04
C ALA A 533 -12.19 5.64 -4.58
N ALA A 534 -12.59 4.39 -4.37
CA ALA A 534 -12.64 3.76 -3.05
C ALA A 534 -11.23 3.31 -2.66
N PHE A 535 -10.66 3.87 -1.58
CA PHE A 535 -9.27 3.64 -1.20
C PHE A 535 -9.07 2.53 -0.17
N ALA A 536 -10.07 2.28 0.67
CA ALA A 536 -10.10 1.18 1.62
C ALA A 536 -11.54 0.73 1.89
N VAL A 537 -11.68 -0.53 2.30
CA VAL A 537 -12.92 -1.13 2.80
C VAL A 537 -12.61 -1.97 4.03
N ALA A 538 -13.54 -2.01 4.98
CA ALA A 538 -13.43 -2.85 6.18
C ALA A 538 -14.79 -3.44 6.53
N ILE A 539 -14.77 -4.65 7.10
CA ILE A 539 -15.93 -5.41 7.55
C ILE A 539 -15.73 -5.70 9.04
N ALA A 540 -16.79 -5.57 9.85
CA ALA A 540 -16.77 -5.96 11.26
C ALA A 540 -18.15 -6.43 11.72
N ASP A 541 -18.21 -7.32 12.71
CA ASP A 541 -19.47 -7.69 13.37
C ASP A 541 -19.96 -6.55 14.28
N LEU A 542 -21.24 -6.17 14.21
CA LEU A 542 -21.88 -5.24 15.17
C LEU A 542 -22.36 -5.97 16.44
N GLY A 543 -22.23 -7.29 16.48
CA GLY A 543 -22.60 -8.17 17.57
C GLY A 543 -23.90 -8.95 17.31
N PRO A 544 -24.23 -9.89 18.22
CA PRO A 544 -25.27 -10.91 17.98
C PRO A 544 -26.64 -10.33 17.57
N GLY A 545 -27.00 -10.52 16.29
CA GLY A 545 -28.28 -10.09 15.71
C GLY A 545 -28.31 -8.64 15.18
N GLU A 546 -27.27 -7.84 15.42
CA GLU A 546 -27.15 -6.50 14.83
C GLU A 546 -26.69 -6.53 13.37
N GLY A 547 -25.99 -7.59 12.96
CA GLY A 547 -25.49 -7.82 11.60
C GLY A 547 -24.07 -7.27 11.42
N ALA A 548 -23.57 -7.23 10.19
CA ALA A 548 -22.24 -6.71 9.91
C ALA A 548 -22.25 -5.20 9.64
N LEU A 549 -21.10 -4.57 9.84
CA LEU A 549 -20.76 -3.21 9.44
C LEU A 549 -19.80 -3.28 8.25
N LEU A 550 -20.19 -2.69 7.12
CA LEU A 550 -19.31 -2.42 6.00
C LEU A 550 -18.96 -0.92 5.98
N VAL A 551 -17.69 -0.56 5.97
CA VAL A 551 -17.22 0.83 5.83
C VAL A 551 -16.35 0.95 4.59
N ALA A 552 -16.42 2.10 3.90
CA ALA A 552 -15.58 2.42 2.74
C ALA A 552 -15.12 3.88 2.76
N SER A 553 -13.82 4.11 2.52
CA SER A 553 -13.24 5.44 2.31
C SER A 553 -13.13 5.75 0.82
N PHE A 554 -13.48 6.97 0.43
CA PHE A 554 -13.45 7.43 -0.96
C PHE A 554 -12.69 8.74 -1.10
N ALA A 555 -11.95 8.89 -2.20
CA ALA A 555 -11.31 10.14 -2.58
C ALA A 555 -11.21 10.31 -4.10
N GLY A 556 -11.21 11.57 -4.55
CA GLY A 556 -10.90 11.93 -5.92
C GLY A 556 -10.63 13.42 -6.05
N GLU A 557 -10.16 13.85 -7.22
CA GLU A 557 -10.11 15.27 -7.55
C GLU A 557 -11.45 15.70 -8.17
N PRO A 558 -11.99 16.88 -7.83
CA PRO A 558 -13.15 17.44 -8.50
C PRO A 558 -12.81 17.76 -9.96
N GLY A 559 -13.80 17.66 -10.85
CA GLY A 559 -13.61 17.85 -12.29
C GLY A 559 -12.94 19.18 -12.64
N VAL A 560 -11.77 19.12 -13.28
CA VAL A 560 -11.00 20.31 -13.65
C VAL A 560 -11.70 21.03 -14.80
N ARG A 561 -11.98 22.32 -14.62
CA ARG A 561 -12.30 23.22 -15.75
C ARG A 561 -11.02 23.59 -16.47
N GLY A 562 -10.71 22.92 -17.58
CA GLY A 562 -9.64 23.34 -18.48
C GLY A 562 -9.88 24.76 -18.99
N GLY A 563 -8.81 25.55 -19.16
CA GLY A 563 -8.87 26.96 -19.60
C GLY A 563 -9.22 27.19 -21.08
N GLY A 564 -10.02 26.30 -21.67
CA GLY A 564 -10.46 26.33 -23.07
C GLY A 564 -11.96 26.02 -23.20
N PRO A 565 -12.50 25.89 -24.42
CA PRO A 565 -13.91 25.54 -24.62
C PRO A 565 -14.25 24.24 -23.88
N VAL A 566 -15.33 24.29 -23.10
CA VAL A 566 -15.48 23.48 -21.89
C VAL A 566 -15.66 21.99 -22.19
N VAL A 567 -14.61 21.20 -21.89
CA VAL A 567 -14.75 19.80 -21.51
C VAL A 567 -14.61 19.74 -19.99
N THR A 568 -15.71 19.57 -19.27
CA THR A 568 -15.65 19.14 -17.86
C THR A 568 -15.34 17.65 -17.84
N LEU A 569 -14.09 17.29 -17.54
CA LEU A 569 -13.77 15.92 -17.14
C LEU A 569 -14.57 15.60 -15.87
N SER A 570 -15.28 14.47 -15.86
CA SER A 570 -16.21 14.12 -14.78
C SER A 570 -15.47 13.58 -13.55
N GLY A 571 -14.82 14.47 -12.81
CA GLY A 571 -14.16 14.15 -11.54
C GLY A 571 -15.13 13.99 -10.36
N CYS A 572 -14.59 13.49 -9.24
CA CYS A 572 -15.28 13.23 -7.98
C CYS A 572 -15.88 14.52 -7.37
N PRO A 573 -17.21 14.76 -7.41
CA PRO A 573 -17.78 16.08 -7.14
C PRO A 573 -17.59 16.57 -5.69
N SER A 574 -17.57 15.64 -4.75
CA SER A 574 -17.40 15.82 -3.30
C SER A 574 -15.93 15.79 -2.84
N SER A 575 -14.99 15.53 -3.76
CA SER A 575 -13.62 15.10 -3.49
C SER A 575 -13.45 13.78 -2.70
N GLY A 576 -14.56 13.14 -2.29
CA GLY A 576 -14.56 11.87 -1.58
C GLY A 576 -15.67 11.79 -0.52
N ALA A 577 -15.60 10.80 0.36
CA ALA A 577 -16.45 10.63 1.55
C ALA A 577 -15.92 9.47 2.41
N ILE A 578 -16.45 9.31 3.62
CA ILE A 578 -16.49 8.00 4.30
C ILE A 578 -17.96 7.59 4.35
N LYS A 579 -18.27 6.38 3.90
CA LYS A 579 -19.61 5.77 3.99
C LYS A 579 -19.55 4.50 4.81
N ALA A 580 -20.67 4.17 5.42
CA ALA A 580 -20.86 2.99 6.25
C ALA A 580 -22.28 2.43 6.05
N TRP A 581 -22.40 1.11 6.03
CA TRP A 581 -23.64 0.37 5.89
C TRP A 581 -23.75 -0.68 6.98
N ARG A 582 -24.95 -0.81 7.53
CA ARG A 582 -25.37 -1.98 8.28
C ARG A 582 -25.87 -3.01 7.29
N VAL A 583 -25.35 -4.23 7.41
CA VAL A 583 -25.59 -5.35 6.50
C VAL A 583 -26.32 -6.43 7.28
N LYS A 584 -27.42 -6.95 6.71
CA LYS A 584 -28.20 -8.05 7.28
C LYS A 584 -28.63 -9.02 6.19
N ALA A 585 -28.64 -10.32 6.50
CA ALA A 585 -29.37 -11.31 5.70
C ALA A 585 -30.86 -10.95 5.57
N LYS A 586 -31.48 -11.38 4.46
CA LYS A 586 -32.90 -11.13 4.13
C LYS A 586 -33.86 -12.16 4.72
#